data_AF-A0A1X3P9D4-F1
#
_entry.id   AF-A0A1X3P9D4-F1
#
_cell.length_a   1.000
_cell.length_b   1.000
_cell.length_c   1.000
_cell.angle_alpha   90.00
_cell.angle_beta   90.00
_cell.angle_gamma   90.00
#
_symmetry.space_group_name_H-M   'P 1'
#
loop_
_entity.id
_entity.type
_entity.pdbx_description
1 polymer ?
#
loop_
_entity_poly.entity_id
_entity_poly.type
_entity_poly.pdbx_seq_one_letter_code
_entity_poly.pdbx_strand_id
1 'polypeptide(L)'
;MRTDGESGWLFLSTYRPHGHLDPQPQLQLHLGAREGLRRPQTVPARPIDLPAGVSTVWPVNLPLGGPEGPVLRCATAEVLTRRRIEGGSAELLVLTARGARRVQLLLAGEPEITGPGRRSVTSTGDTLLEFSAVPGPEDLVRCGEVRIMILDETDADRLGVLADRMVLSSAPVHADPESPGGLVVHTEESEVELAVFDDAAARWRRRRVHAPRAATSWCC
;
A
#
# COMPACT_ATOMS: atom_id res chain seq x y z
N MET A 1 14.79 -13.75 -0.17
CA MET A 1 13.64 -13.80 0.77
C MET A 1 14.16 -13.68 2.19
N ARG A 2 13.41 -13.04 3.09
CA ARG A 2 13.65 -13.06 4.54
C ARG A 2 12.38 -13.54 5.23
N THR A 3 12.48 -14.52 6.13
CA THR A 3 11.33 -15.20 6.73
C THR A 3 11.64 -15.65 8.16
N ASP A 4 10.61 -15.79 8.98
CA ASP A 4 10.66 -16.42 10.31
C ASP A 4 10.17 -17.88 10.33
N GLY A 5 9.76 -18.41 9.17
CA GLY A 5 9.14 -19.73 9.04
C GLY A 5 7.67 -19.68 8.65
N GLU A 6 6.93 -18.71 9.17
CA GLU A 6 5.50 -18.55 8.96
C GLU A 6 5.21 -17.41 7.97
N SER A 7 5.88 -16.27 8.15
CA SER A 7 5.71 -15.05 7.39
C SER A 7 7.03 -14.48 6.89
N GLY A 8 6.98 -13.64 5.87
CA GLY A 8 8.21 -13.07 5.35
C GLY A 8 8.02 -12.03 4.26
N TRP A 9 9.16 -11.68 3.66
CA TRP A 9 9.28 -10.66 2.64
C TRP A 9 10.10 -11.21 1.47
N LEU A 10 9.57 -11.05 0.27
CA LEU A 10 10.24 -11.31 -0.98
C LEU A 10 10.86 -10.03 -1.49
N PHE A 11 12.17 -10.07 -1.73
CA PHE A 11 12.91 -8.96 -2.32
C PHE A 11 13.18 -9.34 -3.78
N LEU A 12 12.59 -8.59 -4.70
CA LEU A 12 12.69 -8.82 -6.14
C LEU A 12 13.35 -7.63 -6.78
N SER A 13 14.33 -7.86 -7.64
CA SER A 13 14.96 -6.79 -8.39
C SER A 13 15.27 -7.23 -9.81
N THR A 14 14.78 -6.44 -10.76
CA THR A 14 15.17 -6.49 -12.17
C THR A 14 16.13 -5.33 -12.51
N TYR A 15 16.60 -4.58 -11.50
CA TYR A 15 17.62 -3.56 -11.67
C TYR A 15 19.02 -4.18 -11.66
N ARG A 16 19.87 -3.80 -12.63
CA ARG A 16 21.29 -4.14 -12.67
C ARG A 16 22.11 -2.87 -12.93
N PRO A 17 23.15 -2.56 -12.12
CA PRO A 17 23.96 -1.36 -12.33
C PRO A 17 24.73 -1.32 -13.66
N HIS A 18 25.12 -2.47 -14.20
CA HIS A 18 26.00 -2.57 -15.39
C HIS A 18 25.35 -3.40 -16.52
N GLY A 19 24.08 -3.13 -16.81
CA GLY A 19 23.33 -3.74 -17.92
C GLY A 19 21.83 -3.66 -17.70
N HIS A 20 21.05 -4.17 -18.64
CA HIS A 20 19.59 -4.25 -18.49
C HIS A 20 19.20 -5.72 -18.35
N LEU A 21 18.39 -6.03 -17.32
CA LEU A 21 17.58 -7.24 -17.35
C LEU A 21 16.35 -6.95 -18.18
N ASP A 22 16.00 -7.88 -19.05
CA ASP A 22 14.73 -7.83 -19.76
C ASP A 22 13.57 -7.88 -18.76
N PRO A 23 12.39 -7.35 -19.13
CA PRO A 23 11.16 -7.62 -18.40
C PRO A 23 10.98 -9.13 -18.18
N GLN A 24 10.38 -9.50 -17.05
CA GLN A 24 10.09 -10.89 -16.69
C GLN A 24 8.60 -11.15 -16.96
N PRO A 25 8.21 -11.60 -18.17
CA PRO A 25 6.83 -11.89 -18.48
C PRO A 25 6.36 -13.13 -17.72
N GLN A 26 5.08 -13.16 -17.34
CA GLN A 26 4.45 -14.32 -16.68
C GLN A 26 5.23 -14.81 -15.43
N LEU A 27 5.84 -13.88 -14.70
CA LEU A 27 6.54 -14.16 -13.45
C LEU A 27 5.58 -14.78 -12.44
N GLN A 28 5.96 -15.94 -11.95
CA GLN A 28 5.35 -16.61 -10.83
C GLN A 28 6.44 -17.40 -10.08
N LEU A 29 6.48 -17.23 -8.76
CA LEU A 29 7.49 -17.82 -7.89
C LEU A 29 6.83 -18.90 -7.03
N HIS A 30 7.51 -20.03 -6.87
CA HIS A 30 7.10 -21.08 -5.95
C HIS A 30 8.05 -21.09 -4.76
N LEU A 31 7.51 -20.80 -3.59
CA LEU A 31 8.25 -20.72 -2.33
C LEU A 31 7.89 -21.93 -1.48
N GLY A 32 8.85 -22.54 -0.80
CA GLY A 32 8.59 -23.64 0.12
C GLY A 32 9.67 -23.77 1.20
N ALA A 33 9.89 -25.00 1.64
CA ALA A 33 10.80 -25.30 2.74
C ALA A 33 12.25 -24.89 2.46
N ARG A 34 12.69 -24.92 1.19
CA ARG A 34 14.04 -24.48 0.79
C ARG A 34 14.25 -22.99 0.99
N GLU A 35 13.18 -22.20 0.84
CA GLU A 35 13.15 -20.77 1.06
C GLU A 35 12.82 -20.41 2.53
N GLY A 36 12.69 -21.42 3.39
CA GLY A 36 12.46 -21.28 4.82
C GLY A 36 10.99 -21.13 5.22
N LEU A 37 10.02 -21.37 4.31
CA LEU A 37 8.60 -21.38 4.68
C LEU A 37 8.14 -22.78 5.12
N ARG A 38 7.35 -22.85 6.19
CA ARG A 38 6.70 -24.11 6.61
C ARG A 38 5.62 -24.57 5.64
N ARG A 39 4.92 -23.63 5.01
CA ARG A 39 3.85 -23.91 4.04
C ARG A 39 4.25 -23.38 2.67
N PRO A 40 4.25 -24.22 1.63
CA PRO A 40 4.50 -23.75 0.27
C PRO A 40 3.51 -22.69 -0.16
N GLN A 41 3.99 -21.71 -0.91
CA GLN A 41 3.20 -20.57 -1.37
C GLN A 41 3.61 -20.21 -2.80
N THR A 42 2.63 -19.98 -3.67
CA THR A 42 2.87 -19.44 -5.01
C THR A 42 2.61 -17.93 -5.01
N VAL A 43 3.56 -17.15 -5.51
CA VAL A 43 3.53 -15.68 -5.48
C VAL A 43 3.94 -15.10 -6.84
N PRO A 44 3.08 -14.29 -7.49
CA PRO A 44 1.65 -14.10 -7.23
C PRO A 44 0.79 -15.36 -7.45
N ALA A 45 -0.49 -15.29 -7.08
CA ALA A 45 -1.47 -16.36 -7.31
C ALA A 45 -1.71 -16.63 -8.80
N ARG A 46 -1.68 -15.57 -9.63
CA ARG A 46 -1.66 -15.67 -11.09
C ARG A 46 -0.42 -14.99 -11.65
N PRO A 47 0.17 -15.50 -12.74
CA PRO A 47 1.34 -14.88 -13.35
C PRO A 47 1.15 -13.39 -13.64
N ILE A 48 2.19 -12.59 -13.42
CA ILE A 48 2.22 -11.16 -13.78
C ILE A 48 3.45 -10.85 -14.62
N ASP A 49 3.42 -9.73 -15.33
CA ASP A 49 4.61 -9.23 -15.99
C ASP A 49 5.33 -8.24 -15.05
N LEU A 50 6.59 -8.52 -14.71
CA LEU A 50 7.43 -7.62 -13.94
C LEU A 50 8.34 -6.84 -14.90
N PRO A 51 8.29 -5.50 -14.92
CA PRO A 51 9.10 -4.71 -15.84
C PRO A 51 10.59 -4.80 -15.53
N ALA A 52 11.42 -4.35 -16.47
CA ALA A 52 12.84 -4.13 -16.25
C ALA A 52 13.08 -2.97 -15.28
N GLY A 53 14.21 -3.00 -14.56
CA GLY A 53 14.68 -1.87 -13.77
C GLY A 53 13.92 -1.59 -12.47
N VAL A 54 13.07 -2.49 -11.99
CA VAL A 54 12.32 -2.30 -10.75
C VAL A 54 12.94 -3.06 -9.58
N SER A 55 12.77 -2.52 -8.39
CA SER A 55 13.09 -3.20 -7.13
C SER A 55 11.87 -3.12 -6.23
N THR A 56 11.36 -4.26 -5.79
CA THR A 56 10.11 -4.35 -5.03
C THR A 56 10.17 -5.35 -3.89
N VAL A 57 9.42 -5.09 -2.81
CA VAL A 57 9.35 -5.94 -1.63
C VAL A 57 7.91 -6.42 -1.37
N TRP A 58 7.63 -7.69 -1.67
CA TRP A 58 6.30 -8.27 -1.52
C TRP A 58 6.12 -9.01 -0.19
N PRO A 59 5.03 -8.77 0.55
CA PRO A 59 4.73 -9.52 1.77
C PRO A 59 4.27 -10.95 1.44
N VAL A 60 4.61 -11.88 2.32
CA VAL A 60 4.15 -13.28 2.28
C VAL A 60 3.61 -13.68 3.66
N ASN A 61 2.40 -14.24 3.69
CA ASN A 61 1.68 -14.64 4.91
C ASN A 61 1.64 -13.53 5.98
N LEU A 62 1.36 -12.28 5.57
CA LEU A 62 1.30 -11.16 6.49
C LEU A 62 -0.01 -11.21 7.31
N PRO A 63 0.06 -11.35 8.65
CA PRO A 63 -1.13 -11.29 9.49
C PRO A 63 -1.65 -9.86 9.60
N LEU A 64 -2.95 -9.70 9.38
CA LEU A 64 -3.65 -8.41 9.40
C LEU A 64 -4.56 -8.34 10.63
N GLY A 65 -4.66 -7.17 11.27
CA GLY A 65 -5.64 -6.96 12.36
C GLY A 65 -5.42 -7.74 13.67
N GLY A 66 -4.28 -8.45 13.83
CA GLY A 66 -3.95 -9.22 15.04
C GLY A 66 -3.99 -10.73 14.83
N PRO A 67 -3.88 -11.55 15.91
CA PRO A 67 -3.77 -13.01 15.80
C PRO A 67 -4.99 -13.71 15.19
N GLU A 68 -6.18 -13.15 15.36
CA GLU A 68 -7.45 -13.70 14.85
C GLU A 68 -7.89 -13.05 13.53
N GLY A 69 -7.14 -12.07 13.04
CA GLY A 69 -7.47 -11.36 11.81
C GLY A 69 -7.09 -12.13 10.55
N PRO A 70 -7.49 -11.63 9.37
CA PRO A 70 -7.21 -12.28 8.10
C PRO A 70 -5.70 -12.33 7.83
N VAL A 71 -5.27 -13.32 7.06
CA VAL A 71 -3.87 -13.43 6.61
C VAL A 71 -3.78 -13.06 5.14
N LEU A 72 -2.95 -12.08 4.81
CA LEU A 72 -2.56 -11.78 3.44
C LEU A 72 -1.48 -12.78 3.01
N ARG A 73 -1.89 -13.85 2.33
CA ARG A 73 -1.00 -14.91 1.82
C ARG A 73 0.11 -14.34 0.95
N CYS A 74 -0.22 -13.42 0.06
CA CYS A 74 0.75 -12.60 -0.65
C CYS A 74 0.10 -11.35 -1.26
N ALA A 75 0.93 -10.37 -1.60
CA ALA A 75 0.53 -9.23 -2.43
C ALA A 75 1.61 -8.92 -3.48
N THR A 76 1.19 -8.43 -4.65
CA THR A 76 2.12 -7.83 -5.65
C THR A 76 2.22 -6.32 -5.49
N ALA A 77 2.09 -5.87 -4.25
CA ALA A 77 2.25 -4.48 -3.82
C ALA A 77 3.01 -4.49 -2.48
N GLU A 78 3.79 -3.46 -2.25
CA GLU A 78 4.69 -3.35 -1.11
C GLU A 78 4.00 -2.67 0.06
N VAL A 79 4.35 -3.05 1.28
CA VAL A 79 3.86 -2.35 2.47
C VAL A 79 4.59 -1.01 2.58
N LEU A 80 3.84 0.07 2.44
CA LEU A 80 4.35 1.44 2.63
C LEU A 80 4.26 1.84 4.10
N THR A 81 3.09 1.63 4.72
CA THR A 81 2.89 1.85 6.15
C THR A 81 1.76 0.99 6.69
N ARG A 82 1.81 0.72 7.99
CA ARG A 82 0.77 0.01 8.74
C ARG A 82 0.52 0.78 10.02
N ARG A 83 -0.75 1.03 10.32
CA ARG A 83 -1.11 1.82 11.50
C ARG A 83 -2.43 1.37 12.10
N ARG A 84 -2.63 1.72 13.37
CA ARG A 84 -3.94 1.64 14.02
C ARG A 84 -4.73 2.88 13.67
N ILE A 85 -6.03 2.70 13.43
CA ILE A 85 -6.98 3.78 13.18
C ILE A 85 -7.34 4.38 14.53
N GLU A 86 -7.31 5.72 14.63
CA GLU A 86 -7.62 6.42 15.86
C GLU A 86 -9.04 6.09 16.36
N GLY A 87 -9.18 5.83 17.67
CA GLY A 87 -10.47 5.56 18.31
C GLY A 87 -11.04 4.14 18.12
N GLY A 88 -10.26 3.17 17.60
CA GLY A 88 -10.75 1.78 17.45
C GLY A 88 -9.67 0.70 17.39
N SER A 89 -10.12 -0.56 17.25
CA SER A 89 -9.28 -1.75 17.03
C SER A 89 -8.89 -1.96 15.56
N ALA A 90 -9.42 -1.13 14.66
CA ALA A 90 -9.22 -1.28 13.23
C ALA A 90 -7.79 -0.94 12.79
N GLU A 91 -7.31 -1.65 11.77
CA GLU A 91 -6.00 -1.46 11.18
C GLU A 91 -6.13 -0.82 9.79
N LEU A 92 -5.22 0.09 9.47
CA LEU A 92 -5.00 0.56 8.10
C LEU A 92 -3.64 0.08 7.60
N LEU A 93 -3.66 -0.76 6.58
CA LEU A 93 -2.51 -1.17 5.81
C LEU A 93 -2.48 -0.37 4.51
N VAL A 94 -1.38 0.34 4.25
CA VAL A 94 -1.17 1.05 2.99
C VAL A 94 -0.16 0.28 2.16
N LEU A 95 -0.57 -0.09 0.97
CA LEU A 95 0.24 -0.79 -0.02
C LEU A 95 0.57 0.14 -1.18
N THR A 96 1.72 -0.07 -1.83
CA THR A 96 2.10 0.64 -3.06
C THR A 96 2.42 -0.34 -4.19
N ALA A 97 1.86 -0.08 -5.35
CA ALA A 97 2.05 -0.85 -6.57
C ALA A 97 3.28 -0.35 -7.35
N ARG A 98 4.49 -0.58 -6.85
CA ARG A 98 5.72 -0.23 -7.59
C ARG A 98 6.01 -1.28 -8.68
N GLY A 99 6.12 -0.82 -9.92
CA GLY A 99 6.45 -1.64 -11.08
C GLY A 99 5.36 -2.62 -11.57
N ALA A 100 4.50 -3.14 -10.70
CA ALA A 100 3.42 -4.04 -11.09
C ALA A 100 2.22 -3.26 -11.65
N ARG A 101 1.92 -3.42 -12.95
CA ARG A 101 0.73 -2.82 -13.58
C ARG A 101 -0.59 -3.43 -13.10
N ARG A 102 -0.54 -4.61 -12.49
CA ARG A 102 -1.69 -5.34 -11.94
C ARG A 102 -1.36 -5.74 -10.52
N VAL A 103 -2.18 -5.27 -9.58
CA VAL A 103 -2.07 -5.68 -8.18
C VAL A 103 -2.92 -6.92 -7.95
N GLN A 104 -2.35 -7.89 -7.25
CA GLN A 104 -3.03 -9.04 -6.71
C GLN A 104 -2.88 -9.05 -5.20
N LEU A 105 -3.99 -9.25 -4.49
CA LEU A 105 -4.00 -9.57 -3.07
C LEU A 105 -4.60 -10.96 -2.89
N LEU A 106 -3.85 -11.90 -2.32
CA LEU A 106 -4.37 -13.22 -1.97
C LEU A 106 -4.60 -13.27 -0.47
N LEU A 107 -5.86 -13.35 -0.05
CA LEU A 107 -6.28 -13.44 1.34
C LEU A 107 -6.61 -14.89 1.68
N ALA A 108 -6.20 -15.33 2.87
CA ALA A 108 -6.48 -16.68 3.35
C ALA A 108 -7.98 -16.89 3.55
N GLY A 109 -8.52 -17.98 3.02
CA GLY A 109 -9.93 -18.31 3.14
C GLY A 109 -10.86 -17.34 2.39
N GLU A 110 -12.06 -17.16 2.93
CA GLU A 110 -13.12 -16.33 2.33
C GLU A 110 -13.60 -15.23 3.28
N PRO A 111 -12.74 -14.26 3.64
CA PRO A 111 -13.17 -13.16 4.49
C PRO A 111 -14.26 -12.33 3.81
N GLU A 112 -15.05 -11.63 4.62
CA GLU A 112 -15.97 -10.62 4.12
C GLU A 112 -15.17 -9.42 3.61
N ILE A 113 -15.35 -9.10 2.33
CA ILE A 113 -14.59 -8.05 1.64
C ILE A 113 -15.56 -7.07 0.99
N THR A 114 -15.30 -5.78 1.17
CA THR A 114 -15.95 -4.70 0.40
C THR A 114 -14.90 -3.75 -0.16
N GLY A 115 -15.21 -3.07 -1.27
CA GLY A 115 -14.29 -2.15 -1.94
C GLY A 115 -13.93 -2.59 -3.36
N PRO A 116 -12.88 -1.99 -3.95
CA PRO A 116 -12.50 -2.24 -5.33
C PRO A 116 -11.76 -3.58 -5.51
N GLY A 117 -11.59 -3.95 -6.78
CA GLY A 117 -10.92 -5.19 -7.18
C GLY A 117 -11.91 -6.30 -7.55
N ARG A 118 -11.54 -7.09 -8.56
CA ARG A 118 -12.32 -8.27 -8.96
C ARG A 118 -12.00 -9.43 -8.02
N ARG A 119 -13.02 -9.95 -7.36
CA ARG A 119 -12.91 -11.11 -6.47
C ARG A 119 -13.03 -12.43 -7.22
N SER A 120 -12.21 -13.40 -6.84
CA SER A 120 -12.39 -14.83 -7.16
C SER A 120 -11.88 -15.71 -6.03
N VAL A 121 -12.37 -16.93 -5.93
CA VAL A 121 -11.87 -17.93 -4.98
C VAL A 121 -10.95 -18.90 -5.72
N THR A 122 -9.78 -19.18 -5.15
CA THR A 122 -8.80 -20.12 -5.71
C THR A 122 -9.23 -21.57 -5.45
N SER A 123 -8.57 -22.53 -6.09
CA SER A 123 -8.76 -23.95 -5.80
C SER A 123 -8.35 -24.35 -4.37
N THR A 124 -7.57 -23.51 -3.68
CA THR A 124 -7.18 -23.71 -2.27
C THR A 124 -8.19 -23.13 -1.29
N GLY A 125 -9.26 -22.49 -1.77
CA GLY A 125 -10.27 -21.82 -0.93
C GLY A 125 -9.83 -20.44 -0.45
N ASP A 126 -8.75 -19.88 -1.00
CA ASP A 126 -8.29 -18.52 -0.68
C ASP A 126 -8.96 -17.50 -1.60
N THR A 127 -9.10 -16.26 -1.13
CA THR A 127 -9.73 -15.18 -1.90
C THR A 127 -8.68 -14.34 -2.61
N LEU A 128 -8.73 -14.33 -3.94
CA LEU A 128 -7.90 -13.48 -4.79
C LEU A 128 -8.67 -12.20 -5.18
N LEU A 129 -8.09 -11.04 -4.88
CA LEU A 129 -8.51 -9.74 -5.40
C LEU A 129 -7.54 -9.28 -6.49
N GLU A 130 -8.06 -8.93 -7.66
CA GLU A 130 -7.29 -8.43 -8.80
C GLU A 130 -7.70 -7.01 -9.16
N PHE A 131 -6.72 -6.12 -9.30
CA PHE A 131 -6.92 -4.73 -9.70
C PHE A 131 -6.50 -4.58 -11.17
N SER A 132 -7.47 -4.27 -12.03
CA SER A 132 -7.28 -4.15 -13.49
C SER A 132 -6.87 -2.76 -13.94
N ALA A 133 -7.04 -1.74 -13.09
CA ALA A 133 -6.59 -0.38 -13.29
C ALA A 133 -5.41 -0.07 -12.35
N VAL A 134 -4.68 1.00 -12.66
CA VAL A 134 -3.66 1.56 -11.77
C VAL A 134 -4.36 2.02 -10.48
N PRO A 135 -3.96 1.49 -9.30
CA PRO A 135 -4.59 1.86 -8.04
C PRO A 135 -4.37 3.33 -7.69
N GLY A 136 -5.27 3.92 -6.92
CA GLY A 136 -5.16 5.29 -6.45
C GLY A 136 -5.67 5.48 -5.02
N PRO A 137 -5.74 6.73 -4.52
CA PRO A 137 -5.99 7.03 -3.12
C PRO A 137 -7.36 6.58 -2.61
N GLU A 138 -8.30 6.37 -3.52
CA GLU A 138 -9.66 5.91 -3.22
C GLU A 138 -9.79 4.37 -3.26
N ASP A 139 -8.74 3.65 -3.67
CA ASP A 139 -8.75 2.18 -3.69
C ASP A 139 -8.55 1.60 -2.29
N LEU A 140 -9.65 1.64 -1.53
CA LEU A 140 -9.73 1.17 -0.16
C LEU A 140 -10.58 -0.11 -0.06
N VAL A 141 -9.92 -1.22 0.20
CA VAL A 141 -10.55 -2.51 0.50
C VAL A 141 -10.79 -2.60 2.00
N ARG A 142 -11.97 -3.04 2.41
CA ARG A 142 -12.26 -3.45 3.80
C ARG A 142 -12.34 -4.96 3.87
N CYS A 143 -11.66 -5.54 4.84
CA CYS A 143 -11.60 -6.97 5.11
C CYS A 143 -11.73 -7.18 6.63
N GLY A 144 -12.96 -7.37 7.11
CA GLY A 144 -13.26 -7.30 8.54
C GLY A 144 -12.88 -5.93 9.14
N GLU A 145 -12.11 -5.93 10.22
CA GLU A 145 -11.61 -4.71 10.88
C GLU A 145 -10.38 -4.09 10.19
N VAL A 146 -9.88 -4.72 9.12
CA VAL A 146 -8.69 -4.24 8.39
C VAL A 146 -9.13 -3.46 7.18
N ARG A 147 -8.49 -2.31 6.97
CA ARG A 147 -8.58 -1.51 5.77
C ARG A 147 -7.27 -1.60 5.02
N ILE A 148 -7.33 -1.89 3.73
CA ILE A 148 -6.17 -2.01 2.86
C ILE A 148 -6.31 -0.94 1.78
N MET A 149 -5.50 0.11 1.87
CA MET A 149 -5.39 1.15 0.85
C MET A 149 -4.30 0.76 -0.13
N ILE A 150 -4.55 0.90 -1.43
CA ILE A 150 -3.57 0.54 -2.47
C ILE A 150 -3.31 1.78 -3.31
N LEU A 151 -2.07 2.25 -3.29
CA LEU A 151 -1.63 3.41 -4.06
C LEU A 151 -0.80 2.95 -5.26
N ASP A 152 -0.78 3.73 -6.32
CA ASP A 152 0.31 3.65 -7.28
C ASP A 152 1.61 4.26 -6.71
N GLU A 153 2.67 4.24 -7.51
CA GLU A 153 3.95 4.82 -7.13
C GLU A 153 3.89 6.35 -6.99
N THR A 154 3.12 7.03 -7.84
CA THR A 154 3.04 8.49 -7.85
C THR A 154 2.37 9.03 -6.59
N ASP A 155 1.26 8.41 -6.17
CA ASP A 155 0.55 8.80 -4.97
C ASP A 155 1.25 8.29 -3.70
N ALA A 156 1.96 7.16 -3.76
CA ALA A 156 2.81 6.72 -2.67
C ALA A 156 3.94 7.72 -2.37
N ASP A 157 4.58 8.28 -3.39
CA ASP A 157 5.64 9.28 -3.23
C ASP A 157 5.12 10.63 -2.70
N ARG A 158 3.82 10.90 -2.84
CA ARG A 158 3.12 12.07 -2.30
C ARG A 158 2.57 11.87 -0.88
N LEU A 159 2.61 10.63 -0.38
CA LEU A 159 2.06 10.29 0.92
C LEU A 159 3.05 10.63 2.04
N GLY A 160 2.65 11.53 2.92
CA GLY A 160 3.29 11.78 4.21
C GLY A 160 2.45 11.25 5.37
N VAL A 161 3.13 10.85 6.46
CA VAL A 161 2.49 10.62 7.77
C VAL A 161 3.01 11.68 8.73
N LEU A 162 2.14 12.60 9.15
CA LEU A 162 2.48 13.78 9.95
C LEU A 162 1.60 13.83 11.20
N ALA A 163 2.22 13.75 12.39
CA ALA A 163 1.50 13.74 13.68
C ALA A 163 0.32 12.74 13.66
N ASP A 164 0.59 11.50 13.28
CA ASP A 164 -0.40 10.43 13.12
C ASP A 164 -1.52 10.73 12.11
N ARG A 165 -1.31 11.61 11.13
CA ARG A 165 -2.28 11.83 10.04
C ARG A 165 -1.64 11.52 8.71
N MET A 166 -2.38 10.80 7.85
CA MET A 166 -1.94 10.61 6.48
C MET A 166 -2.31 11.82 5.64
N VAL A 167 -1.36 12.30 4.87
CA VAL A 167 -1.47 13.50 4.05
C VAL A 167 -0.97 13.18 2.65
N LEU A 168 -1.76 13.49 1.62
CA LEU A 168 -1.31 13.51 0.24
C LEU A 168 -1.08 14.95 -0.20
N SER A 169 0.07 15.23 -0.78
CA SER A 169 0.43 16.56 -1.27
C SER A 169 1.40 16.48 -2.44
N SER A 170 1.27 17.38 -3.42
CA SER A 170 2.26 17.57 -4.48
C SER A 170 3.48 18.39 -4.05
N ALA A 171 3.41 19.03 -2.88
CA ALA A 171 4.49 19.84 -2.30
C ALA A 171 4.86 19.37 -0.89
N PRO A 172 6.09 19.63 -0.41
CA PRO A 172 6.50 19.30 0.96
C PRO A 172 5.54 19.87 2.02
N VAL A 173 5.13 19.03 2.97
CA VAL A 173 4.23 19.39 4.08
C VAL A 173 4.88 19.02 5.41
N HIS A 174 4.74 19.91 6.40
CA HIS A 174 5.17 19.67 7.78
C HIS A 174 4.03 19.93 8.76
N ALA A 175 4.11 19.32 9.94
CA ALA A 175 3.23 19.71 11.05
C ALA A 175 3.66 21.09 11.57
N ASP A 176 2.68 21.95 11.82
CA ASP A 176 2.94 23.25 12.45
C ASP A 176 3.29 23.03 13.95
N PRO A 177 4.49 23.43 14.42
CA PRO A 177 4.85 23.29 15.82
C PRO A 177 4.06 24.23 16.75
N GLU A 178 3.50 25.32 16.23
CA GLU A 178 2.78 26.35 17.00
C GLU A 178 1.26 26.09 17.06
N SER A 179 0.72 25.32 16.11
CA SER A 179 -0.70 24.99 16.03
C SER A 179 -0.91 23.48 16.07
N PRO A 180 -1.45 22.92 17.18
CA PRO A 180 -1.80 21.50 17.25
C PRO A 180 -2.77 21.12 16.13
N GLY A 181 -2.34 20.26 15.22
CA GLY A 181 -3.12 19.87 14.05
C GLY A 181 -2.93 20.78 12.83
N GLY A 182 -2.20 21.90 12.94
CA GLY A 182 -1.80 22.72 11.80
C GLY A 182 -0.87 21.97 10.84
N LEU A 183 -0.96 22.31 9.56
CA LEU A 183 -0.09 21.81 8.50
C LEU A 183 0.46 22.99 7.71
N VAL A 184 1.76 23.00 7.46
CA VAL A 184 2.46 24.01 6.65
C VAL A 184 2.90 23.37 5.35
N VAL A 185 2.50 23.97 4.23
CA VAL A 185 2.87 23.55 2.88
C VAL A 185 3.97 24.49 2.36
N HIS A 186 5.11 23.94 1.94
CA HIS A 186 6.18 24.69 1.32
C HIS A 186 6.12 24.54 -0.20
N THR A 187 5.75 25.61 -0.89
CA THR A 187 5.56 25.59 -2.35
C THR A 187 5.79 26.97 -2.95
N GLU A 188 6.28 26.99 -4.20
CA GLU A 188 6.33 28.19 -5.04
C GLU A 188 5.09 28.30 -5.95
N GLU A 189 4.27 27.24 -6.01
CA GLU A 189 3.04 27.21 -6.78
C GLU A 189 1.96 28.09 -6.12
N SER A 190 1.15 28.77 -6.93
CA SER A 190 0.06 29.62 -6.42
C SER A 190 -1.08 28.84 -5.76
N GLU A 191 -1.17 27.53 -6.05
CA GLU A 191 -2.20 26.64 -5.55
C GLU A 191 -1.62 25.23 -5.41
N VAL A 192 -1.82 24.61 -4.26
CA VAL A 192 -1.45 23.21 -4.01
C VAL A 192 -2.69 22.44 -3.55
N GLU A 193 -2.88 21.23 -4.08
CA GLU A 193 -3.87 20.29 -3.58
C GLU A 193 -3.30 19.52 -2.38
N LEU A 194 -4.02 19.59 -1.27
CA LEU A 194 -3.72 18.88 -0.03
C LEU A 194 -4.90 17.97 0.31
N ALA A 195 -4.64 16.70 0.60
CA ALA A 195 -5.66 15.80 1.11
C ALA A 195 -5.23 15.20 2.45
N VAL A 196 -6.10 15.27 3.46
CA VAL A 196 -5.88 14.63 4.76
C VAL A 196 -6.84 13.47 4.89
N PHE A 197 -6.33 12.29 5.23
CA PHE A 197 -7.18 11.11 5.42
C PHE A 197 -7.95 11.22 6.74
N ASP A 198 -9.27 11.07 6.65
CA ASP A 198 -10.15 10.94 7.80
C ASP A 198 -10.30 9.47 8.15
N ASP A 199 -9.64 9.05 9.22
CA ASP A 199 -9.63 7.68 9.71
C ASP A 199 -11.03 7.19 10.10
N ALA A 200 -11.89 8.03 10.66
CA ALA A 200 -13.24 7.62 11.06
C ALA A 200 -14.16 7.43 9.84
N ALA A 201 -14.14 8.40 8.92
CA ALA A 201 -14.95 8.36 7.71
C ALA A 201 -14.34 7.49 6.59
N ALA A 202 -13.09 7.07 6.75
CA ALA A 202 -12.32 6.28 5.79
C ALA A 202 -12.34 6.89 4.38
N ARG A 203 -12.03 8.19 4.30
CA ARG A 203 -12.01 8.98 3.06
C ARG A 203 -11.02 10.13 3.14
N TRP A 204 -10.58 10.60 1.97
CA TRP A 204 -9.74 11.79 1.87
C TRP A 204 -10.56 13.07 1.97
N ARG A 205 -10.15 13.99 2.84
CA ARG A 205 -10.63 15.37 2.89
C ARG A 205 -9.68 16.26 2.11
N ARG A 206 -10.07 16.63 0.90
CA ARG A 206 -9.29 17.47 0.00
C ARG A 206 -9.54 18.94 0.26
N ARG A 207 -8.49 19.74 0.17
CA ARG A 207 -8.51 21.19 0.22
C ARG A 207 -7.50 21.74 -0.77
N ARG A 208 -7.84 22.87 -1.37
CA ARG A 208 -6.86 23.65 -2.13
C ARG A 208 -6.29 24.71 -1.21
N VAL A 209 -4.98 24.74 -1.11
CA VAL A 209 -4.25 25.73 -0.33
C VAL A 209 -3.64 26.71 -1.32
N HIS A 210 -4.07 27.96 -1.22
CA HIS A 210 -3.45 29.02 -2.00
C HIS A 210 -2.22 29.49 -1.25
N ALA A 211 -1.08 29.55 -1.94
CA ALA A 211 0.08 30.23 -1.38
C ALA A 211 -0.34 31.68 -1.13
N PRO A 212 -0.18 32.21 0.10
CA PRO A 212 -0.33 33.63 0.29
C PRO A 212 0.70 34.29 -0.62
N ARG A 213 0.29 35.33 -1.36
CA ARG A 213 1.26 36.26 -1.97
C ARG A 213 2.07 36.83 -0.80
N ALA A 214 3.23 36.25 -0.55
CA ALA A 214 4.07 36.40 0.65
C ALA A 214 3.52 35.73 1.94
N ALA A 215 4.34 34.82 2.48
CA ALA A 215 4.28 34.10 3.77
C ALA A 215 3.17 34.47 4.77
N THR A 216 2.38 33.47 5.18
CA THR A 216 1.60 33.52 6.43
C THR A 216 1.28 32.09 6.90
N SER A 217 1.48 31.82 8.20
CA SER A 217 1.16 30.56 8.87
C SER A 217 -0.37 30.37 8.99
N TRP A 218 -0.83 29.10 8.99
CA TRP A 218 -2.25 28.76 9.08
C TRP A 218 -2.50 27.82 10.26
N CYS A 219 -3.20 28.30 11.28
CA CYS A 219 -3.74 27.46 12.35
C CYS A 219 -5.00 26.72 11.86
N CYS A 220 -5.09 25.41 12.15
CA CYS A 220 -6.33 24.62 11.99
C CYS A 220 -7.08 24.52 13.30
#